data_AF-A0A067CFW0-F1
#
_entry.id   AF-A0A067CFW0-F1
#
_cell.length_a   1.000
_cell.length_b   1.000
_cell.length_c   1.000
_cell.angle_alpha   90.00
_cell.angle_beta   90.00
_cell.angle_gamma   90.00
#
_symmetry.space_group_name_H-M   'P 1'
#
loop_
_entity.id
_entity.type
_entity.pdbx_description
1 polymer ?
#
loop_
_entity_poly.entity_id
_entity_poly.type
_entity_poly.pdbx_seq_one_letter_code
_entity_poly.pdbx_strand_id
1 'polypeptide(L)'
;MQLPALLHVVADADWPRLLAALTELPQPSPLSCDGSGLSVLHWACLHRDVPAYIMVAILNVFPDAAATAAPGGDTPFALATRRMCRQQVLNVLFAACPDADCGTKAAVHRCRPLPPRWQEDVKCGLCLAAFTPARRRHHCRNCGLSVCAAHSQQKASLAMIPAASPQRLCDVCASTLAQFADLADNQGAE
;
A
#
# COMPACT_ATOMS: atom_id res chain seq x y z
N MET A 1 -7.05 -1.95 -17.06
CA MET A 1 -6.59 -0.80 -16.23
C MET A 1 -5.66 -1.30 -15.12
N GLN A 2 -4.65 -0.52 -14.72
CA GLN A 2 -3.79 -0.85 -13.57
C GLN A 2 -4.40 -0.27 -12.28
N LEU A 3 -4.19 -0.92 -11.13
CA LEU A 3 -4.70 -0.51 -9.80
C LEU A 3 -4.61 1.01 -9.50
N PRO A 4 -3.53 1.75 -9.86
CA PRO A 4 -3.44 3.19 -9.59
C PRO A 4 -4.59 4.00 -10.20
N ALA A 5 -5.13 3.58 -11.35
CA ALA A 5 -6.26 4.26 -11.99
C ALA A 5 -7.56 4.10 -11.18
N LEU A 6 -7.79 2.92 -10.60
CA LEU A 6 -8.95 2.68 -9.74
C LEU A 6 -8.88 3.49 -8.44
N LEU A 7 -7.68 3.60 -7.87
CA LEU A 7 -7.46 4.34 -6.62
C LEU A 7 -7.73 5.84 -6.77
N HIS A 8 -7.35 6.46 -7.89
CA HIS A 8 -7.70 7.86 -8.17
C HIS A 8 -9.22 8.05 -8.26
N VAL A 9 -9.93 7.16 -8.94
CA VAL A 9 -11.39 7.23 -9.11
C VAL A 9 -12.12 7.06 -7.77
N VAL A 10 -11.63 6.16 -6.91
CA VAL A 10 -12.19 5.95 -5.56
C VAL A 10 -11.93 7.17 -4.67
N ALA A 11 -10.72 7.73 -4.70
CA ALA A 11 -10.36 8.91 -3.91
C ALA A 11 -11.25 10.13 -4.24
N ASP A 12 -11.64 10.28 -5.51
CA ASP A 12 -12.56 11.32 -5.98
C ASP A 12 -14.04 10.98 -5.75
N ALA A 13 -14.35 9.80 -5.18
CA ALA A 13 -15.70 9.28 -4.97
C ALA A 13 -16.56 9.17 -6.26
N ASP A 14 -15.92 8.98 -7.41
CA ASP A 14 -16.59 8.82 -8.71
C ASP A 14 -17.04 7.35 -8.90
N TRP A 15 -18.11 7.00 -8.19
CA TRP A 15 -18.67 5.64 -8.14
C TRP A 15 -19.12 5.08 -9.51
N PRO A 16 -19.77 5.85 -10.41
CA PRO A 16 -20.15 5.35 -11.72
C PRO A 16 -18.94 4.95 -12.57
N ARG A 17 -17.89 5.77 -12.56
CA ARG A 17 -16.65 5.48 -13.27
C ARG A 17 -15.91 4.30 -12.65
N LEU A 18 -15.95 4.17 -11.33
CA LEU A 18 -15.39 3.00 -10.64
C LEU A 18 -16.11 1.72 -11.06
N LEU A 19 -17.45 1.74 -11.09
CA LEU A 19 -18.24 0.57 -11.49
C LEU A 19 -17.92 0.16 -12.95
N ALA A 20 -17.88 1.11 -13.87
CA ALA A 20 -17.50 0.84 -15.26
C ALA A 20 -16.10 0.19 -15.33
N ALA A 21 -15.13 0.74 -14.59
CA ALA A 21 -13.79 0.19 -14.54
C ALA A 21 -13.71 -1.21 -13.94
N LEU A 22 -14.53 -1.53 -12.93
CA LEU A 22 -14.62 -2.87 -12.33
C LEU A 22 -15.24 -3.89 -13.30
N THR A 23 -16.23 -3.48 -14.11
CA THR A 23 -16.87 -4.38 -15.09
C THR A 23 -15.95 -4.78 -16.25
N GLU A 24 -14.91 -4.00 -16.53
CA GLU A 24 -13.90 -4.32 -17.56
C GLU A 24 -12.82 -5.27 -17.06
N LEU A 25 -12.75 -5.57 -15.76
CA LEU A 25 -11.73 -6.44 -15.19
C LEU A 25 -12.15 -7.92 -15.23
N PRO A 26 -11.21 -8.84 -15.52
CA PRO A 26 -11.47 -10.28 -15.45
C PRO A 26 -11.78 -10.72 -13.99
N GLN A 27 -12.71 -11.64 -13.83
CA GLN A 27 -13.21 -12.10 -12.53
C GLN A 27 -12.81 -13.57 -12.31
N PRO A 28 -12.16 -13.94 -11.18
CA PRO A 28 -11.61 -13.07 -10.15
C PRO A 28 -10.29 -12.41 -10.60
N SER A 29 -10.04 -11.20 -10.11
CA SER A 29 -8.75 -10.52 -10.28
C SER A 29 -7.92 -10.62 -8.99
N PRO A 30 -6.59 -10.73 -9.08
CA PRO A 30 -5.75 -10.73 -7.89
C PRO A 30 -5.90 -9.41 -7.15
N LEU A 31 -6.16 -9.49 -5.83
CA LEU A 31 -6.20 -8.32 -4.97
C LEU A 31 -4.85 -7.61 -5.02
N SER A 32 -4.89 -6.28 -5.13
CA SER A 32 -3.69 -5.46 -5.07
C SER A 32 -3.92 -4.26 -4.17
N CYS A 33 -2.85 -3.86 -3.51
CA CYS A 33 -2.85 -2.76 -2.54
C CYS A 33 -1.95 -1.62 -3.03
N ASP A 34 -2.20 -0.42 -2.52
CA ASP A 34 -1.33 0.72 -2.73
C ASP A 34 -0.01 0.61 -1.92
N GLY A 35 0.84 1.64 -2.02
CA GLY A 35 2.09 1.71 -1.26
C GLY A 35 1.91 1.78 0.26
N SER A 36 0.69 2.05 0.73
CA SER A 36 0.30 2.05 2.13
C SER A 36 -0.39 0.76 2.54
N GLY A 37 -0.46 -0.27 1.69
CA GLY A 37 -1.10 -1.55 2.00
C GLY A 37 -2.63 -1.50 2.01
N LEU A 38 -3.25 -0.42 1.53
CA LEU A 38 -4.69 -0.29 1.40
C LEU A 38 -5.16 -0.82 0.04
N SER A 39 -6.14 -1.70 0.07
CA SER A 39 -6.83 -2.15 -1.14
C SER A 39 -7.92 -1.18 -1.57
N VAL A 40 -8.45 -1.37 -2.79
CA VAL A 40 -9.60 -0.59 -3.29
C VAL A 40 -10.82 -0.63 -2.35
N LEU A 41 -11.04 -1.76 -1.66
CA LEU A 41 -12.13 -1.90 -0.69
C LEU A 41 -11.88 -1.04 0.55
N HIS A 42 -10.63 -0.96 1.03
CA HIS A 42 -10.28 -0.08 2.14
C HIS A 42 -10.51 1.39 1.80
N TRP A 43 -10.09 1.81 0.60
CA TRP A 43 -10.32 3.16 0.12
C TRP A 43 -11.81 3.48 0.03
N ALA A 44 -12.62 2.55 -0.51
CA ALA A 44 -14.08 2.70 -0.54
C ALA A 44 -14.68 2.88 0.87
N CYS A 45 -14.20 2.12 1.87
CA CYS A 45 -14.62 2.25 3.27
C CYS A 45 -14.22 3.58 3.93
N LEU A 46 -13.31 4.38 3.35
CA LEU A 46 -12.98 5.72 3.86
C LEU A 46 -14.08 6.74 3.56
N HIS A 47 -14.96 6.46 2.59
CA HIS A 47 -16.05 7.34 2.21
C HIS A 47 -17.35 6.93 2.91
N ARG A 48 -17.84 7.77 3.83
CA ARG A 48 -19.10 7.54 4.58
C ARG A 48 -20.31 7.29 3.68
N ASP A 49 -20.32 7.94 2.51
CA ASP A 49 -21.43 7.92 1.56
C ASP A 49 -21.26 6.89 0.43
N VAL A 50 -20.30 5.97 0.57
CA VAL A 50 -20.11 4.89 -0.41
C VAL A 50 -21.42 4.07 -0.57
N PRO A 51 -21.91 3.89 -1.80
CA PRO A 51 -23.09 3.07 -2.04
C PRO A 51 -22.81 1.58 -1.81
N ALA A 52 -23.76 0.85 -1.22
CA ALA A 52 -23.60 -0.58 -0.94
C ALA A 52 -23.36 -1.41 -2.22
N TYR A 53 -23.94 -1.02 -3.36
CA TYR A 53 -23.73 -1.74 -4.64
C TYR A 53 -22.28 -1.67 -5.13
N ILE A 54 -21.53 -0.61 -4.80
CA ILE A 54 -20.10 -0.50 -5.11
C ILE A 54 -19.30 -1.52 -4.30
N MET A 55 -19.65 -1.68 -3.02
CA MET A 55 -18.99 -2.66 -2.15
C MET A 55 -19.19 -4.08 -2.69
N VAL A 56 -20.41 -4.42 -3.12
CA VAL A 56 -20.70 -5.70 -3.77
C VAL A 56 -19.92 -5.86 -5.07
N ALA A 57 -19.87 -4.83 -5.92
CA ALA A 57 -19.12 -4.87 -7.18
C ALA A 57 -17.62 -5.11 -6.94
N ILE A 58 -17.03 -4.42 -5.97
CA ILE A 58 -15.62 -4.61 -5.58
C ILE A 58 -15.39 -6.05 -5.09
N LEU A 59 -16.27 -6.57 -4.24
CA LEU A 59 -16.14 -7.93 -3.68
C LEU A 59 -16.32 -9.03 -4.73
N ASN A 60 -17.13 -8.81 -5.75
CA ASN A 60 -17.23 -9.76 -6.88
C ASN A 60 -15.91 -9.85 -7.66
N VAL A 61 -15.21 -8.72 -7.82
CA VAL A 61 -13.90 -8.67 -8.48
C VAL A 61 -12.78 -9.20 -7.61
N PHE A 62 -12.84 -8.86 -6.32
CA PHE A 62 -11.81 -9.12 -5.34
C PHE A 62 -12.44 -9.76 -4.07
N PRO A 63 -12.79 -11.05 -4.12
CA PRO A 63 -13.48 -11.71 -3.00
C PRO A 63 -12.64 -11.73 -1.71
N ASP A 64 -11.32 -11.88 -1.84
CA ASP A 64 -10.38 -11.89 -0.71
C ASP A 64 -10.22 -10.52 -0.03
N ALA A 65 -10.75 -9.45 -0.64
CA ALA A 65 -10.63 -8.10 -0.10
C ALA A 65 -11.32 -7.95 1.25
N ALA A 66 -12.43 -8.66 1.51
CA ALA A 66 -13.17 -8.59 2.76
C ALA A 66 -12.36 -9.08 3.98
N ALA A 67 -11.52 -10.11 3.77
CA ALA A 67 -10.70 -10.71 4.83
C ALA A 67 -9.34 -10.01 5.01
N THR A 68 -8.96 -9.14 4.07
CA THR A 68 -7.64 -8.51 4.08
C THR A 68 -7.65 -7.31 5.04
N ALA A 69 -6.86 -7.39 6.12
CA ALA A 69 -6.69 -6.26 7.03
C ALA A 69 -5.78 -5.17 6.44
N ALA A 70 -6.08 -3.92 6.76
CA ALA A 70 -5.18 -2.79 6.55
C ALA A 70 -3.90 -2.98 7.40
N PRO A 71 -2.80 -2.27 7.10
CA PRO A 71 -1.57 -2.36 7.89
C PRO A 71 -1.74 -1.99 9.37
N GLY A 72 -2.78 -1.20 9.71
CA GLY A 72 -3.16 -0.90 11.08
C GLY A 72 -3.92 -2.02 11.80
N GLY A 73 -4.14 -3.17 11.14
CA GLY A 73 -4.92 -4.30 11.66
C GLY A 73 -6.43 -4.17 11.45
N ASP A 74 -6.92 -3.01 11.02
CA ASP A 74 -8.34 -2.78 10.74
C ASP A 74 -8.80 -3.60 9.53
N THR A 75 -9.77 -4.49 9.71
CA THR A 75 -10.51 -5.11 8.60
C THR A 75 -11.36 -4.06 7.87
N PRO A 76 -11.79 -4.30 6.63
CA PRO A 76 -12.69 -3.41 5.92
C PRO A 76 -13.99 -3.12 6.70
N PHE A 77 -14.51 -4.10 7.44
CA PHE A 77 -15.67 -3.95 8.32
C PHE A 77 -15.38 -3.03 9.52
N ALA A 78 -14.25 -3.26 10.22
CA ALA A 78 -13.83 -2.42 11.33
C ALA A 78 -13.58 -0.97 10.88
N LEU A 79 -12.95 -0.81 9.71
CA LEU A 79 -12.71 0.49 9.10
C LEU A 79 -14.02 1.21 8.75
N ALA A 80 -14.96 0.53 8.09
CA ALA A 80 -16.27 1.10 7.74
C ALA A 80 -17.08 1.50 8.98
N THR A 81 -17.02 0.70 10.05
CA THR A 81 -17.65 1.01 11.34
C THR A 81 -17.05 2.27 11.95
N ARG A 82 -15.72 2.37 11.99
CA ARG A 82 -15.01 3.54 12.53
C ARG A 82 -15.23 4.81 11.71
N ARG A 83 -15.49 4.69 10.41
CA ARG A 83 -15.84 5.79 9.51
C ARG A 83 -17.34 6.11 9.49
N MET A 84 -18.14 5.38 10.27
CA MET A 84 -19.59 5.54 10.37
C MET A 84 -20.30 5.41 9.02
N CYS A 85 -19.83 4.49 8.16
CA CYS A 85 -20.48 4.18 6.91
C CYS A 85 -21.92 3.70 7.13
N ARG A 86 -22.77 3.83 6.10
CA ARG A 86 -24.19 3.46 6.17
C ARG A 86 -24.37 1.99 6.60
N GLN A 87 -25.44 1.69 7.34
CA GLN A 87 -25.75 0.34 7.82
C GLN A 87 -25.76 -0.71 6.70
N GLN A 88 -26.22 -0.35 5.51
CA GLN A 88 -26.23 -1.25 4.35
C GLN A 88 -24.83 -1.70 3.93
N VAL A 89 -23.82 -0.82 4.04
CA VAL A 89 -22.41 -1.14 3.75
C VAL A 89 -21.87 -2.10 4.81
N LEU A 90 -22.19 -1.86 6.07
CA LEU A 90 -21.80 -2.74 7.18
C LEU A 90 -22.40 -4.14 7.01
N ASN A 91 -23.67 -4.25 6.62
CA ASN A 91 -24.33 -5.53 6.38
C ASN A 91 -23.67 -6.31 5.24
N VAL A 92 -23.28 -5.64 4.15
CA VAL A 92 -22.58 -6.28 3.02
C VAL A 92 -21.21 -6.80 3.47
N LEU A 93 -20.44 -6.01 4.21
CA LEU A 93 -19.12 -6.41 4.69
C LEU A 93 -19.18 -7.53 5.73
N PHE A 94 -20.15 -7.49 6.63
CA PHE A 94 -20.40 -8.55 7.61
C PHE A 94 -20.83 -9.86 6.93
N ALA A 95 -21.69 -9.79 5.91
CA ALA A 95 -22.09 -10.96 5.14
C ALA A 95 -20.93 -11.57 4.33
N ALA A 96 -20.00 -10.73 3.85
CA ALA A 96 -18.83 -11.17 3.09
C ALA A 96 -17.75 -11.82 3.97
N CYS A 97 -17.60 -11.37 5.22
CA CYS A 97 -16.72 -11.97 6.23
C CYS A 97 -17.38 -11.92 7.62
N PRO A 98 -18.22 -12.91 7.97
CA PRO A 98 -18.85 -12.98 9.29
C PRO A 98 -17.85 -13.39 10.39
N ASP A 99 -16.76 -14.07 10.00
CA ASP A 99 -15.72 -14.59 10.91
C ASP A 99 -14.73 -13.53 11.41
N ALA A 100 -15.01 -12.23 11.19
CA ALA A 100 -14.21 -11.13 11.72
C ALA A 100 -14.46 -10.92 13.24
N ASP A 101 -14.67 -12.01 13.98
CA ASP A 101 -14.71 -12.01 15.44
C ASP A 101 -13.30 -11.72 15.97
N CYS A 102 -13.24 -10.61 16.69
CA CYS A 102 -12.24 -10.16 17.64
C CYS A 102 -11.11 -11.17 17.98
N GLY A 103 -9.95 -10.95 17.35
CA GLY A 103 -8.66 -11.35 17.89
C GLY A 103 -8.09 -12.67 17.37
N THR A 104 -6.83 -12.61 16.99
CA THR A 104 -5.92 -13.72 16.67
C THR A 104 -5.96 -14.31 15.24
N LYS A 105 -4.89 -13.96 14.51
CA LYS A 105 -4.28 -14.72 13.40
C LYS A 105 -5.05 -14.81 12.08
N ALA A 106 -5.48 -13.67 11.52
CA ALA A 106 -5.68 -13.59 10.07
C ALA A 106 -4.30 -13.57 9.38
N ALA A 107 -4.08 -14.50 8.46
CA ALA A 107 -2.82 -14.69 7.76
C ALA A 107 -2.33 -13.37 7.14
N VAL A 108 -1.19 -12.87 7.62
CA VAL A 108 -0.43 -11.82 6.94
C VAL A 108 0.05 -12.43 5.62
N HIS A 109 -0.78 -12.38 4.59
CA HIS A 109 -0.30 -12.46 3.23
C HIS A 109 0.66 -11.30 3.08
N ARG A 110 1.96 -11.60 3.15
CA ARG A 110 3.04 -10.66 2.82
C ARG A 110 2.89 -10.30 1.35
N CYS A 111 2.00 -9.36 1.08
CA CYS A 111 1.96 -8.66 -0.18
C CYS A 111 3.31 -7.96 -0.28
N ARG A 112 4.14 -8.40 -1.22
CA ARG A 112 5.43 -7.79 -1.47
C ARG A 112 5.16 -6.31 -1.76
N PRO A 113 5.63 -5.36 -0.91
CA PRO A 113 5.34 -3.95 -1.14
C PRO A 113 5.80 -3.59 -2.54
N LEU A 114 5.01 -2.84 -3.29
CA LEU A 114 5.46 -2.36 -4.60
C LEU A 114 6.57 -1.33 -4.37
N PRO A 115 7.55 -1.22 -5.29
CA PRO A 115 8.56 -0.18 -5.21
C PRO A 115 7.89 1.21 -5.14
N PRO A 116 8.38 2.12 -4.30
CA PRO A 116 7.82 3.46 -4.20
C PRO A 116 8.00 4.22 -5.51
N ARG A 117 7.07 5.13 -5.81
CA ARG A 117 7.25 6.11 -6.89
C ARG A 117 8.45 7.01 -6.55
N TRP A 118 9.30 7.25 -7.53
CA TRP A 118 10.39 8.21 -7.37
C TRP A 118 9.85 9.64 -7.35
N GLN A 119 10.34 10.41 -6.38
CA GLN A 119 10.03 11.84 -6.25
C GLN A 119 10.94 12.64 -7.17
N GLU A 120 10.40 13.67 -7.83
CA GLU A 120 11.12 14.53 -8.77
C GLU A 120 11.51 15.89 -8.15
N ASP A 121 11.93 15.90 -6.88
CA ASP A 121 12.24 17.15 -6.18
C ASP A 121 13.42 17.92 -6.77
N VAL A 122 13.39 19.24 -6.62
CA VAL A 122 14.47 20.14 -7.06
C VAL A 122 15.64 20.22 -6.08
N LYS A 123 15.54 19.57 -4.91
CA LYS A 123 16.55 19.56 -3.85
C LYS A 123 16.72 18.16 -3.26
N CYS A 124 17.87 17.89 -2.68
CA CYS A 124 18.10 16.65 -1.93
C CYS A 124 17.19 16.59 -0.69
N GLY A 125 16.47 15.50 -0.49
CA GLY A 125 15.59 15.30 0.66
C GLY A 125 16.31 15.10 2.00
N LEU A 126 17.65 15.02 2.02
CA LEU A 126 18.43 14.91 3.27
C LEU A 126 19.18 16.20 3.61
N CYS A 127 19.94 16.79 2.69
CA CYS A 127 20.65 18.06 2.96
C CYS A 127 19.98 19.32 2.40
N LEU A 128 18.84 19.19 1.73
CA LEU A 128 18.07 20.30 1.13
C LEU A 128 18.83 21.11 0.08
N ALA A 129 20.02 20.67 -0.32
CA ALA A 129 20.82 21.35 -1.33
C ALA A 129 20.19 21.15 -2.72
N ALA A 130 20.07 22.22 -3.50
CA ALA A 130 19.47 22.17 -4.83
C ALA A 130 20.26 21.24 -5.77
N PHE A 131 19.55 20.51 -6.61
CA PHE A 131 20.18 19.75 -7.69
C PHE A 131 20.62 20.68 -8.81
N THR A 132 21.75 20.34 -9.42
CA THR A 132 22.35 21.05 -10.54
C THR A 132 22.94 20.02 -11.50
N PRO A 133 23.38 20.39 -12.71
CA PRO A 133 24.08 19.45 -13.60
C PRO A 133 25.31 18.78 -12.95
N ALA A 134 25.98 19.49 -12.02
CA ALA A 134 27.08 18.95 -11.21
C ALA A 134 26.61 18.13 -10.00
N ARG A 135 25.50 18.52 -9.35
CA ARG A 135 24.85 17.74 -8.29
C ARG A 135 23.63 17.02 -8.85
N ARG A 136 23.87 15.88 -9.49
CA ARG A 136 22.81 15.07 -10.12
C ARG A 136 21.83 14.51 -9.08
N ARG A 137 20.58 14.36 -9.50
CA ARG A 137 19.50 13.72 -8.73
C ARG A 137 19.64 12.20 -8.82
N HIS A 138 19.51 11.54 -7.67
CA HIS A 138 19.36 10.09 -7.55
C HIS A 138 18.11 9.78 -6.75
N HIS A 139 17.61 8.55 -6.83
CA HIS A 139 16.44 8.14 -6.08
C HIS A 139 16.78 6.98 -5.14
N CYS A 140 16.27 7.05 -3.91
CA CYS A 140 16.27 5.90 -3.01
C CYS A 140 15.27 4.86 -3.53
N ARG A 141 15.71 3.62 -3.74
CA ARG A 141 14.81 2.54 -4.20
C ARG A 141 13.91 2.03 -3.08
N ASN A 142 14.20 2.35 -1.81
CA ASN A 142 13.37 1.96 -0.67
C ASN A 142 12.22 2.92 -0.37
N CYS A 143 12.45 4.24 -0.44
CA CYS A 143 11.45 5.25 -0.08
C CYS A 143 11.08 6.23 -1.20
N GLY A 144 11.78 6.21 -2.35
CA GLY A 144 11.47 7.06 -3.50
C GLY A 144 12.05 8.48 -3.44
N LEU A 145 12.56 8.93 -2.30
CA LEU A 145 13.12 10.29 -2.12
C LEU A 145 14.24 10.62 -3.11
N SER A 146 14.21 11.87 -3.58
CA SER A 146 15.27 12.50 -4.36
C SER A 146 16.49 12.83 -3.48
N VAL A 147 17.65 12.26 -3.78
CA VAL A 147 18.89 12.41 -2.98
C VAL A 147 20.11 12.67 -3.85
N CYS A 148 21.13 13.33 -3.30
CA CYS A 148 22.41 13.54 -3.98
C CYS A 148 23.35 12.33 -3.79
N ALA A 149 24.47 12.31 -4.52
CA ALA A 149 25.43 11.20 -4.44
C ALA A 149 25.96 11.00 -3.02
N ALA A 150 26.31 12.09 -2.32
CA ALA A 150 26.83 12.05 -0.95
C ALA A 150 25.86 11.35 0.03
N HIS A 151 24.55 11.49 -0.18
CA HIS A 151 23.50 10.94 0.67
C HIS A 151 22.89 9.62 0.16
N SER A 152 23.61 8.91 -0.70
CA SER A 152 23.15 7.64 -1.27
C SER A 152 24.27 6.68 -1.65
N GLN A 153 25.27 6.56 -0.78
CA GLN A 153 26.46 5.75 -1.04
C GLN A 153 26.21 4.24 -0.91
N GLN A 154 25.21 3.86 -0.11
CA GLN A 154 24.94 2.47 0.21
C GLN A 154 23.93 1.82 -0.75
N LYS A 155 24.04 0.50 -0.87
CA LYS A 155 23.11 -0.33 -1.63
C LYS A 155 22.76 -1.58 -0.83
N ALA A 156 21.53 -2.05 -0.96
CA ALA A 156 21.07 -3.30 -0.33
C ALA A 156 20.09 -4.05 -1.21
N SER A 157 19.96 -5.35 -0.97
CA SER A 157 18.88 -6.16 -1.55
C SER A 157 17.56 -5.78 -0.90
N LEU A 158 16.54 -5.51 -1.71
CA LEU A 158 15.23 -5.09 -1.22
C LEU A 158 14.20 -6.17 -1.48
N ALA A 159 13.50 -6.60 -0.43
CA ALA A 159 12.45 -7.62 -0.53
C ALA A 159 11.39 -7.27 -1.58
N MET A 160 11.12 -5.99 -1.80
CA MET A 160 10.17 -5.52 -2.82
C MET A 160 10.65 -5.54 -4.27
N ILE A 161 11.96 -5.55 -4.53
CA ILE A 161 12.52 -5.51 -5.90
C ILE A 161 13.25 -6.82 -6.18
N PRO A 162 12.77 -7.70 -7.08
CA PRO A 162 13.43 -8.96 -7.40
C PRO A 162 14.58 -8.70 -8.38
N ALA A 163 15.57 -7.94 -7.94
CA ALA A 163 16.78 -7.68 -8.71
C ALA A 163 17.93 -8.49 -8.13
N ALA A 164 18.74 -9.10 -9.00
CA ALA A 164 19.98 -9.77 -8.61
C ALA A 164 21.03 -8.79 -8.06
N SER A 165 20.91 -7.50 -8.37
CA SER A 165 21.85 -6.46 -7.94
C SER A 165 21.33 -5.64 -6.76
N PRO A 166 22.20 -5.23 -5.82
CA PRO A 166 21.85 -4.32 -4.73
C PRO A 166 21.33 -2.97 -5.23
N GLN A 167 20.28 -2.48 -4.59
CA GLN A 167 19.58 -1.25 -4.95
C GLN A 167 20.07 -0.06 -4.13
N ARG A 168 20.21 1.10 -4.77
CA ARG A 168 20.65 2.34 -4.11
C ARG A 168 19.67 2.80 -3.04
N LEU A 169 20.20 3.10 -1.87
CA LEU A 169 19.45 3.63 -0.74
C LEU A 169 19.93 5.04 -0.39
N CYS A 170 19.05 5.83 0.22
CA CYS A 170 19.51 6.98 0.99
C CYS A 170 20.08 6.51 2.32
N ASP A 171 20.91 7.35 2.95
CA ASP A 171 21.60 6.98 4.19
C ASP A 171 20.63 6.61 5.32
N VAL A 172 19.47 7.28 5.39
CA VAL A 172 18.40 6.96 6.37
C VAL A 172 17.87 5.54 6.14
N CYS A 173 17.50 5.16 4.92
CA CYS A 173 16.97 3.83 4.67
C CYS A 173 18.03 2.75 4.88
N ALA A 174 19.29 3.04 4.56
CA ALA A 174 20.37 2.09 4.72
C ALA A 174 20.70 1.84 6.20
N SER A 175 20.74 2.89 7.03
CA SER A 175 20.95 2.75 8.47
C SER A 175 19.78 2.03 9.15
N THR A 176 18.54 2.34 8.78
CA THR A 176 17.35 1.65 9.28
C THR A 176 17.37 0.16 8.94
N LEU A 177 17.73 -0.21 7.70
CA LEU A 177 17.83 -1.61 7.30
C LEU A 177 18.93 -2.37 8.05
N ALA A 178 20.07 -1.73 8.32
CA ALA A 178 21.14 -2.33 9.11
C ALA A 178 20.67 -2.61 10.55
N GLN A 179 20.03 -1.64 11.21
CA GLN A 179 19.51 -1.81 12.57
C GLN A 179 18.48 -2.96 12.67
N PHE A 180 17.61 -3.11 11.67
CA PHE A 180 16.66 -4.22 11.66
C PHE A 180 17.33 -5.58 11.43
N ALA A 181 18.43 -5.63 10.68
CA ALA A 181 19.21 -6.87 10.54
C ALA A 181 19.86 -7.26 11.87
N ASP A 182 20.48 -6.31 12.57
CA ASP A 182 21.12 -6.54 13.87
C ASP A 182 20.13 -7.03 14.94
N LEU A 183 18.89 -6.53 14.92
CA LEU A 183 17.83 -6.98 15.83
C LEU A 183 17.33 -8.40 15.52
N ALA A 184 17.28 -8.79 14.23
CA ALA A 184 16.87 -10.12 13.84
C ALA A 184 17.90 -11.19 14.24
N ASP A 185 19.18 -10.87 14.17
CA ASP A 185 20.27 -11.79 14.55
C ASP A 185 20.34 -11.99 16.08
N ASN A 186 19.97 -10.99 16.87
CA ASN A 186 19.97 -11.08 18.34
C ASN A 186 18.75 -11.80 18.95
N GLN A 187 17.71 -12.12 18.16
CA GLN A 187 16.51 -12.83 18.62
C GLN A 187 16.55 -14.34 18.38
N GLY A 188 17.65 -14.89 17.86
CA GLY A 188 17.87 -16.33 17.63
C GLY A 188 18.76 -17.03 18.66
N ALA A 189 19.08 -16.37 19.77
CA ALA A 189 20.09 -16.83 20.74
C ALA A 189 19.54 -17.19 22.15
N GLU A 190 18.23 -17.40 22.30
CA GLU A 190 17.61 -17.81 23.58
C GLU A 190 16.72 -19.05 23.43
#